data_AF-A0ABD3HRM9-F1
#
_entry.id   AF-A0ABD3HRM9-F1
#
_cell.length_a   1.000
_cell.length_b   1.000
_cell.length_c   1.000
_cell.angle_alpha   90.00
_cell.angle_beta   90.00
_cell.angle_gamma   90.00
#
_symmetry.space_group_name_H-M   'P 1'
#
loop_
_entity.id
_entity.type
_entity.pdbx_description
1 polymer ?
#
loop_
_entity_poly.entity_id
_entity_poly.type
_entity_poly.pdbx_seq_one_letter_code
_entity_poly.pdbx_strand_id
1 'polypeptide(L)'
;MAERYALCDTVRTRVAKSLNRCLYPGARKDDIVVPMLAGDEHHTHAEHWTRTFFSWAMQEHLSEDQALLVALEHLDGRAHAWGRRFSTGSTLEEFLHAFFKECNAFPPSSPSSESVVPRINQAFAQMQDTSCVQFSYRELAYATNIFSSNNLMGDNETGSIYHGRLPDKRAVAVRRLKPVSDDDIEQLKDEVNTLSLIKHNNLNRLVGYCLEPNEPLLVFDFAKMGNLAQQLQLDHAEGLDWDSRFLIANETAEALHYMHHARDPPMLHRRLKSSNILLDENFTPKVADFGISRSLFAKEISALPERSIGYIDPSYAQTFRFTEKSDVYSFGVILLELVSSKKVVDFKRPTAEITLAALATNKRKNGYNAFKSLLDPKLKRLGKVCTSTTEEVALLAMKCIALDPTDRPTMKEVADQLRMIQDRDMIRKTRGEDV
;
A
#
# COMPACT_ATOMS: atom_id res chain seq x y z
N MET A 1 0.27 31.60 20.24
CA MET A 1 -0.70 30.50 20.11
C MET A 1 -0.88 30.26 18.62
N ALA A 2 -0.91 29.01 18.16
CA ALA A 2 -1.23 28.75 16.76
C ALA A 2 -2.65 29.25 16.48
N GLU A 3 -2.84 29.98 15.37
CA GLU A 3 -4.17 30.38 14.93
C GLU A 3 -4.99 29.12 14.65
N ARG A 4 -6.23 29.09 15.16
CA ARG A 4 -7.14 27.97 15.00
C ARG A 4 -8.28 28.40 14.10
N TYR A 5 -8.52 27.64 13.04
CA TYR A 5 -9.55 27.94 12.06
C TYR A 5 -10.75 27.01 12.22
N ALA A 6 -11.95 27.49 11.90
CA ALA A 6 -13.19 26.70 11.99
C ALA A 6 -14.20 27.06 10.88
N LEU A 7 -15.11 26.14 10.57
CA LEU A 7 -16.24 26.41 9.69
C LEU A 7 -17.36 27.14 10.43
N CYS A 8 -18.09 27.99 9.71
CA CYS A 8 -19.31 28.58 10.23
C CYS A 8 -20.44 27.53 10.33
N ASP A 9 -21.37 27.72 11.26
CA ASP A 9 -22.42 26.72 11.54
C ASP A 9 -23.35 26.46 10.34
N THR A 10 -23.50 27.44 9.45
CA THR A 10 -24.23 27.28 8.20
C THR A 10 -23.59 26.21 7.31
N VAL A 11 -22.29 26.33 7.02
CA VAL A 11 -21.56 25.33 6.23
C VAL A 11 -21.55 24.00 6.94
N ARG A 12 -21.31 23.98 8.25
CA ARG A 12 -21.35 22.75 9.05
C ARG A 12 -22.68 22.02 8.90
N THR A 13 -23.80 22.75 8.89
CA THR A 13 -25.14 22.19 8.69
C THR A 13 -25.36 21.70 7.26
N ARG A 14 -24.84 22.41 6.25
CA ARG A 14 -24.96 22.03 4.85
C ARG A 14 -24.11 20.82 4.51
N VAL A 15 -22.85 20.81 4.91
CA VAL A 15 -21.96 19.64 4.92
C VAL A 15 -22.63 18.47 5.64
N ALA A 16 -23.31 18.70 6.77
CA ALA A 16 -24.04 17.63 7.46
C ALA A 16 -25.17 17.01 6.63
N LYS A 17 -25.83 17.81 5.79
CA LYS A 17 -26.91 17.33 4.92
C LYS A 17 -26.34 16.62 3.69
N SER A 18 -25.31 17.19 3.06
CA SER A 18 -24.65 16.62 1.88
C SER A 18 -23.88 15.34 2.20
N LEU A 19 -23.26 15.25 3.39
CA LEU A 19 -22.49 14.09 3.86
C LEU A 19 -23.22 13.24 4.91
N ASN A 20 -24.50 13.52 5.18
CA ASN A 20 -25.34 12.83 6.18
C ASN A 20 -24.81 12.88 7.65
N ARG A 21 -23.76 13.66 7.96
CA ARG A 21 -23.36 14.17 9.31
C ARG A 21 -22.25 15.24 9.18
N CYS A 22 -22.24 16.26 10.06
CA CYS A 22 -21.13 17.23 10.15
C CYS A 22 -19.91 16.59 10.84
N LEU A 23 -18.75 16.62 10.18
CA LEU A 23 -17.48 16.08 10.67
C LEU A 23 -16.61 17.12 11.40
N TYR A 24 -16.92 18.40 11.24
CA TYR A 24 -16.12 19.50 11.78
C TYR A 24 -16.64 19.99 13.15
N PRO A 25 -15.77 20.25 14.14
CA PRO A 25 -16.17 20.78 15.44
C PRO A 25 -16.69 22.21 15.32
N GLY A 26 -17.45 22.67 16.31
CA GLY A 26 -17.95 24.04 16.33
C GLY A 26 -16.86 25.03 16.64
N ALA A 27 -16.99 26.23 16.05
CA ALA A 27 -16.09 27.34 16.31
C ALA A 27 -16.08 27.66 17.81
N ARG A 28 -14.89 27.73 18.39
CA ARG A 28 -14.67 28.23 19.75
C ARG A 28 -14.58 29.75 19.73
N LYS A 29 -14.61 30.36 20.92
CA LYS A 29 -14.65 31.82 21.10
C LYS A 29 -13.51 32.58 20.40
N ASP A 30 -12.36 31.92 20.19
CA ASP A 30 -11.15 32.52 19.62
C ASP A 30 -10.77 31.92 18.25
N ASP A 31 -11.64 31.11 17.65
CA ASP A 31 -11.39 30.49 16.35
C ASP A 31 -11.64 31.51 15.21
N ILE A 32 -10.78 31.50 14.20
CA ILE A 32 -10.95 32.26 12.96
C ILE A 32 -11.94 31.49 12.08
N VAL A 33 -13.15 32.05 11.93
CA VAL A 33 -14.23 31.39 11.20
C VAL A 33 -14.17 31.72 9.72
N VAL A 34 -14.22 30.68 8.88
CA VAL A 34 -14.30 30.85 7.42
C VAL A 34 -15.67 31.43 7.03
N PRO A 35 -15.74 32.58 6.33
CA PRO A 35 -17.01 33.24 6.00
C PRO A 35 -17.79 32.53 4.88
N MET A 36 -19.06 32.92 4.67
CA MET A 36 -19.87 32.51 3.51
C MET A 36 -19.55 33.39 2.29
N LEU A 37 -19.87 32.91 1.09
CA LEU A 37 -19.76 33.65 -0.18
C LEU A 37 -21.15 33.78 -0.83
N ALA A 38 -21.71 34.99 -0.91
CA ALA A 38 -22.97 35.33 -1.56
C ALA A 38 -22.88 35.62 -3.07
N GLY A 39 -21.68 35.89 -3.62
CA GLY A 39 -21.46 36.20 -5.04
C GLY A 39 -21.66 37.68 -5.40
N ASP A 40 -21.41 38.58 -4.46
CA ASP A 40 -21.37 40.04 -4.62
C ASP A 40 -20.17 40.67 -3.89
N GLU A 41 -19.19 39.85 -3.52
CA GLU A 41 -18.02 40.24 -2.73
C GLU A 41 -17.09 41.20 -3.47
N HIS A 42 -16.58 42.19 -2.73
CA HIS A 42 -15.40 42.95 -3.16
C HIS A 42 -14.12 42.10 -3.07
N HIS A 43 -13.11 42.44 -3.88
CA HIS A 43 -11.78 41.79 -3.94
C HIS A 43 -11.20 41.41 -2.57
N THR A 44 -11.25 42.33 -1.61
CA THR A 44 -10.66 42.14 -0.26
C THR A 44 -11.36 41.05 0.53
N HIS A 45 -12.66 40.84 0.30
CA HIS A 45 -13.43 39.79 0.95
C HIS A 45 -13.15 38.42 0.31
N ALA A 46 -13.03 38.38 -1.02
CA ALA A 46 -12.63 37.18 -1.75
C ALA A 46 -11.23 36.70 -1.35
N GLU A 47 -10.28 37.63 -1.22
CA GLU A 47 -8.91 37.33 -0.77
C GLU A 47 -8.89 36.84 0.68
N HIS A 48 -9.64 37.50 1.57
CA HIS A 48 -9.77 37.09 2.97
C HIS A 48 -10.39 35.71 3.11
N TRP A 49 -11.48 35.42 2.38
CA TRP A 49 -12.12 34.11 2.36
C TRP A 49 -11.12 33.04 1.91
N THR A 50 -10.45 33.28 0.78
CA THR A 50 -9.49 32.34 0.19
C THR A 50 -8.40 31.97 1.17
N ARG A 51 -7.75 32.99 1.78
CA ARG A 51 -6.70 32.75 2.79
C ARG A 51 -7.22 31.94 3.97
N THR A 52 -8.39 32.31 4.49
CA THR A 52 -8.95 31.70 5.69
C THR A 52 -9.41 30.27 5.43
N PHE A 53 -10.01 30.01 4.26
CA PHE A 53 -10.45 28.69 3.82
C PHE A 53 -9.27 27.75 3.60
N PHE A 54 -8.20 28.20 2.93
CA PHE A 54 -7.02 27.36 2.72
C PHE A 54 -6.28 27.07 4.02
N SER A 55 -6.13 28.06 4.92
CA SER A 55 -5.56 27.83 6.25
C SER A 55 -6.37 26.81 7.05
N TRP A 56 -7.70 26.89 6.98
CA TRP A 56 -8.59 25.90 7.57
C TRP A 56 -8.43 24.51 6.92
N ALA A 57 -8.47 24.41 5.59
CA ALA A 57 -8.38 23.15 4.86
C ALA A 57 -7.03 22.44 5.10
N MET A 58 -5.94 23.21 5.24
CA MET A 58 -4.62 22.68 5.62
C MET A 58 -4.60 22.17 7.07
N GLN A 59 -5.20 22.90 8.01
CA GLN A 59 -5.30 22.49 9.41
C GLN A 59 -6.12 21.20 9.57
N GLU A 60 -7.15 21.02 8.74
CA GLU A 60 -8.01 19.83 8.72
C GLU A 60 -7.53 18.75 7.74
N HIS A 61 -6.37 18.93 7.11
CA HIS A 61 -5.71 17.95 6.23
C HIS A 61 -6.58 17.43 5.07
N LEU A 62 -7.35 18.33 4.44
CA LEU A 62 -8.25 17.93 3.35
C LEU A 62 -7.51 17.61 2.05
N SER A 63 -7.98 16.58 1.34
CA SER A 63 -7.63 16.38 -0.07
C SER A 63 -8.27 17.47 -0.96
N GLU A 64 -7.78 17.63 -2.19
CA GLU A 64 -8.33 18.62 -3.13
C GLU A 64 -9.83 18.41 -3.41
N ASP A 65 -10.25 17.16 -3.61
CA ASP A 65 -11.66 16.80 -3.83
C ASP A 65 -12.52 17.12 -2.60
N GLN A 66 -11.99 16.87 -1.38
CA GLN A 66 -12.68 17.19 -0.14
C GLN A 66 -12.79 18.70 0.06
N ALA A 67 -11.72 19.45 -0.23
CA ALA A 67 -11.70 20.89 -0.16
C ALA A 67 -12.68 21.50 -1.17
N LEU A 68 -12.78 20.99 -2.40
CA LEU A 68 -13.79 21.41 -3.37
C LEU A 68 -15.21 21.19 -2.84
N LEU A 69 -15.50 20.00 -2.31
CA LEU A 69 -16.82 19.70 -1.76
C LEU A 69 -17.21 20.67 -0.64
N VAL A 70 -16.28 21.00 0.27
CA VAL A 70 -16.59 21.95 1.35
C VAL A 70 -16.66 23.39 0.82
N ALA A 71 -15.78 23.79 -0.10
CA ALA A 71 -15.80 25.12 -0.71
C ALA A 71 -17.14 25.43 -1.38
N LEU A 72 -17.75 24.44 -2.05
CA LEU A 72 -19.08 24.59 -2.66
C LEU A 72 -20.18 24.85 -1.62
N GLU A 73 -20.04 24.34 -0.40
CA GLU A 73 -21.01 24.55 0.69
C GLU A 73 -20.93 25.96 1.29
N HIS A 74 -19.80 26.67 1.10
CA HIS A 74 -19.66 28.09 1.45
C HIS A 74 -20.43 29.02 0.50
N LEU A 75 -20.93 28.53 -0.64
CA LEU A 75 -21.68 29.33 -1.60
C LEU A 75 -23.13 29.55 -1.15
N ASP A 76 -23.53 30.81 -1.09
CA ASP A 76 -24.86 31.28 -0.71
C ASP A 76 -25.45 32.23 -1.75
N GLY A 77 -26.74 32.56 -1.62
CA GLY A 77 -27.37 33.56 -2.50
C GLY A 77 -27.19 33.27 -4.00
N ARG A 78 -26.60 34.20 -4.74
CA ARG A 78 -26.40 34.08 -6.20
C ARG A 78 -25.32 33.06 -6.55
N ALA A 79 -24.32 32.89 -5.69
CA ALA A 79 -23.25 31.91 -5.85
C ALA A 79 -23.74 30.46 -5.75
N HIS A 80 -24.83 30.20 -5.00
CA HIS A 80 -25.37 28.85 -4.83
C HIS A 80 -25.90 28.24 -6.14
N ALA A 81 -26.47 29.04 -7.04
CA ALA A 81 -26.90 28.59 -8.36
C ALA A 81 -25.72 28.27 -9.29
N TRP A 82 -24.55 28.83 -8.97
CA TRP A 82 -23.33 28.74 -9.75
C TRP A 82 -22.53 27.48 -9.45
N GLY A 83 -22.45 27.08 -8.18
CA GLY A 83 -21.81 25.82 -7.76
C GLY A 83 -22.37 24.58 -8.48
N ARG A 84 -23.63 24.62 -8.92
CA ARG A 84 -24.26 23.55 -9.73
C ARG A 84 -23.63 23.35 -11.11
N ARG A 85 -22.86 24.31 -11.63
CA ARG A 85 -22.10 24.18 -12.89
C ARG A 85 -20.82 23.34 -12.73
N PHE A 86 -20.34 23.18 -11.51
CA PHE A 86 -19.18 22.37 -11.15
C PHE A 86 -19.69 21.03 -10.61
N SER A 87 -20.16 20.17 -11.51
CA SER A 87 -20.47 18.78 -11.20
C SER A 87 -19.20 17.93 -11.17
N THR A 88 -19.28 16.73 -10.59
CA THR A 88 -18.18 15.73 -10.47
C THR A 88 -17.29 15.70 -11.71
N GLY A 89 -16.07 16.24 -11.59
CA GLY A 89 -15.08 16.30 -12.67
C GLY A 89 -14.23 17.57 -12.73
N SER A 90 -14.63 18.66 -12.07
CA SER A 90 -13.81 19.89 -11.97
C SER A 90 -12.85 19.85 -10.78
N THR A 91 -11.68 20.46 -10.92
CA THR A 91 -10.72 20.60 -9.82
C THR A 91 -11.07 21.81 -8.91
N LEU A 92 -10.47 21.87 -7.72
CA LEU A 92 -10.64 23.03 -6.83
C LEU A 92 -10.09 24.30 -7.50
N GLU A 93 -8.97 24.17 -8.21
CA GLU A 93 -8.35 25.25 -8.96
C GLU A 93 -9.27 25.79 -10.06
N GLU A 94 -9.83 24.91 -10.88
CA GLU A 94 -10.77 25.28 -11.95
C GLU A 94 -11.99 26.02 -11.40
N PHE A 95 -12.53 25.52 -10.29
CA PHE A 95 -13.65 26.15 -9.59
C PHE A 95 -13.28 27.56 -9.10
N LEU A 96 -12.18 27.72 -8.36
CA LEU A 96 -11.80 29.02 -7.79
C LEU A 96 -11.48 30.04 -8.87
N HIS A 97 -10.75 29.62 -9.91
CA HIS A 97 -10.39 30.51 -11.01
C HIS A 97 -11.63 30.99 -11.77
N ALA A 98 -12.58 30.10 -12.05
CA ALA A 98 -13.82 30.47 -12.72
C ALA A 98 -14.74 31.31 -11.81
N PHE A 99 -14.83 30.98 -10.50
CA PHE A 99 -15.71 31.64 -9.54
C PHE A 99 -15.32 33.11 -9.35
N PHE A 100 -14.03 33.36 -9.12
CA PHE A 100 -13.53 34.71 -8.89
C PHE A 100 -13.51 35.56 -10.16
N LYS A 101 -13.39 34.93 -11.34
CA LYS A 101 -13.54 35.60 -12.63
C LYS A 101 -14.98 36.07 -12.86
N GLU A 102 -15.98 35.28 -12.51
CA GLU A 102 -17.40 35.68 -12.67
C GLU A 102 -17.89 36.66 -11.60
N CYS A 103 -17.39 36.59 -10.36
CA CYS A 103 -17.75 37.55 -9.31
C CYS A 103 -17.17 38.96 -9.54
N ASN A 104 -16.42 39.18 -10.63
CA ASN A 104 -15.72 40.43 -10.94
C ASN A 104 -14.78 40.88 -9.79
N ALA A 105 -14.32 39.91 -8.99
CA ALA A 105 -13.58 40.14 -7.76
C ALA A 105 -12.14 40.61 -8.02
N PHE A 106 -11.64 40.50 -9.25
CA PHE A 106 -10.31 40.95 -9.66
C PHE A 106 -10.43 41.80 -10.93
N PRO A 107 -10.31 43.14 -10.89
CA PRO A 107 -10.19 43.93 -12.10
C PRO A 107 -8.90 43.54 -12.82
N PRO A 108 -8.87 43.50 -14.17
CA PRO A 108 -7.74 43.01 -14.97
C PRO A 108 -6.45 43.84 -14.85
N SER A 109 -6.42 44.85 -13.97
CA SER A 109 -5.32 45.80 -13.80
C SER A 109 -4.93 46.03 -12.33
N SER A 110 -5.29 45.14 -11.40
CA SER A 110 -4.78 45.19 -10.02
C SER A 110 -3.51 44.35 -9.85
N PRO A 111 -2.40 44.92 -9.34
CA PRO A 111 -1.16 44.16 -9.06
C PRO A 111 -1.31 43.06 -7.99
N SER A 112 -2.47 42.94 -7.33
CA SER A 112 -2.79 41.90 -6.35
C SER A 112 -3.22 40.55 -6.95
N SER A 113 -3.72 40.50 -8.20
CA SER A 113 -4.09 39.22 -8.84
C SER A 113 -2.85 38.37 -9.14
N GLU A 114 -1.70 39.01 -9.36
CA GLU A 114 -0.41 38.34 -9.55
C GLU A 114 0.20 37.81 -8.25
N SER A 115 -0.21 38.25 -7.05
CA SER A 115 0.39 37.79 -5.78
C SER A 115 -0.33 36.61 -5.12
N VAL A 116 -1.60 36.39 -5.45
CA VAL A 116 -2.45 35.36 -4.83
C VAL A 116 -2.34 34.03 -5.57
N VAL A 117 -2.34 34.04 -6.91
CA VAL A 117 -2.23 32.82 -7.75
C VAL A 117 -0.93 32.04 -7.49
N PRO A 118 0.27 32.66 -7.38
CA PRO A 118 1.49 31.91 -7.08
C PRO A 118 1.50 31.32 -5.66
N ARG A 119 0.82 31.96 -4.70
CA ARG A 119 0.68 31.45 -3.33
C ARG A 119 -0.30 30.29 -3.23
N ILE A 120 -1.39 30.37 -3.98
CA ILE A 120 -2.33 29.27 -4.17
C ILE A 120 -1.61 28.11 -4.87
N ASN A 121 -0.83 28.36 -5.93
CA ASN A 121 -0.02 27.34 -6.60
C ASN A 121 1.09 26.78 -5.70
N GLN A 122 1.66 27.57 -4.80
CA GLN A 122 2.63 27.12 -3.81
C GLN A 122 1.98 26.26 -2.71
N ALA A 123 0.77 26.63 -2.25
CA ALA A 123 -0.02 25.83 -1.33
C ALA A 123 -0.51 24.52 -2.00
N PHE A 124 -0.92 24.57 -3.27
CA PHE A 124 -1.24 23.40 -4.09
C PHE A 124 -0.02 22.50 -4.31
N ALA A 125 1.15 23.07 -4.60
CA ALA A 125 2.40 22.32 -4.70
C ALA A 125 2.82 21.68 -3.36
N GLN A 126 2.44 22.28 -2.23
CA GLN A 126 2.62 21.70 -0.89
C GLN A 126 1.55 20.64 -0.55
N MET A 127 0.35 20.72 -1.12
CA MET A 127 -0.73 19.73 -0.98
C MET A 127 -0.57 18.53 -1.92
N GLN A 128 0.13 18.70 -3.04
CA GLN A 128 0.34 17.65 -4.06
C GLN A 128 1.38 16.58 -3.67
N ASP A 129 1.98 16.62 -2.48
CA ASP A 129 3.02 15.65 -2.10
C ASP A 129 2.79 14.89 -0.78
N THR A 130 1.56 14.83 -0.27
CA THR A 130 1.20 13.87 0.79
C THR A 130 0.38 12.71 0.20
N SER A 131 1.08 11.68 -0.27
CA SER A 131 0.52 10.42 -0.77
C SER A 131 -0.29 9.61 0.26
N CYS A 132 -0.40 10.08 1.51
CA CYS A 132 -0.94 9.38 2.66
C CYS A 132 -1.86 10.29 3.48
N VAL A 133 -3.13 9.89 3.63
CA VAL A 133 -4.20 10.69 4.25
C VAL A 133 -4.42 10.30 5.72
N GLN A 134 -4.58 11.27 6.61
CA GLN A 134 -5.04 10.99 7.97
C GLN A 134 -6.57 10.90 8.00
N PHE A 135 -7.10 9.73 8.33
CA PHE A 135 -8.53 9.47 8.49
C PHE A 135 -8.94 9.55 9.96
N SER A 136 -10.21 9.86 10.21
CA SER A 136 -10.83 9.63 11.50
C SER A 136 -11.22 8.16 11.68
N TYR A 137 -11.27 7.68 12.93
CA TYR A 137 -11.74 6.34 13.23
C TYR A 137 -13.12 6.07 12.64
N ARG A 138 -14.00 7.08 12.73
CA ARG A 138 -15.38 6.97 12.28
C ARG A 138 -15.52 6.77 10.77
N GLU A 139 -14.66 7.40 9.97
CA GLU A 139 -14.66 7.19 8.51
C GLU A 139 -14.28 5.75 8.18
N LEU A 140 -13.25 5.22 8.83
CA LEU A 140 -12.80 3.84 8.60
C LEU A 140 -13.77 2.81 9.15
N ALA A 141 -14.41 3.09 10.29
CA ALA A 141 -15.51 2.29 10.81
C ALA A 141 -16.66 2.26 9.78
N TYR A 142 -17.07 3.40 9.22
CA TYR A 142 -18.12 3.41 8.19
C TYR A 142 -17.70 2.67 6.92
N ALA A 143 -16.48 2.92 6.42
CA ALA A 143 -15.94 2.29 5.22
C ALA A 143 -15.91 0.76 5.33
N THR A 144 -15.71 0.22 6.53
CA THR A 144 -15.65 -1.22 6.83
C THR A 144 -16.98 -1.80 7.32
N ASN A 145 -18.08 -1.05 7.25
CA ASN A 145 -19.38 -1.42 7.82
C ASN A 145 -19.28 -1.81 9.32
N ILE A 146 -18.68 -0.92 10.11
CA ILE A 146 -18.41 -1.05 11.54
C ILE A 146 -17.59 -2.31 11.81
N PHE A 147 -16.51 -2.51 11.05
CA PHE A 147 -15.63 -3.67 11.17
C PHE A 147 -16.41 -5.00 11.15
N SER A 148 -17.41 -5.09 10.27
CA SER A 148 -18.26 -6.28 10.13
C SER A 148 -17.42 -7.52 9.82
N SER A 149 -17.79 -8.65 10.41
CA SER A 149 -17.20 -9.95 10.08
C SER A 149 -17.33 -10.31 8.59
N ASN A 150 -18.33 -9.79 7.88
CA ASN A 150 -18.48 -9.98 6.43
C ASN A 150 -17.39 -9.28 5.62
N ASN A 151 -16.76 -8.27 6.19
CA ASN A 151 -15.64 -7.54 5.58
C ASN A 151 -14.29 -8.03 6.11
N LEU A 152 -14.25 -8.98 7.05
CA LEU A 152 -12.99 -9.49 7.59
C LEU A 152 -12.27 -10.33 6.54
N MET A 153 -11.07 -9.89 6.14
CA MET A 153 -10.21 -10.59 5.19
C MET A 153 -9.16 -11.47 5.88
N GLY A 154 -8.77 -11.10 7.11
CA GLY A 154 -7.84 -11.91 7.90
C GLY A 154 -7.68 -11.38 9.31
N ASP A 155 -7.35 -12.27 10.24
CA ASP A 155 -7.05 -11.94 11.64
C ASP A 155 -5.82 -12.72 12.12
N ASN A 156 -4.88 -12.02 12.73
CA ASN A 156 -3.62 -12.59 13.20
C ASN A 156 -3.07 -11.82 14.42
N GLU A 157 -1.90 -12.24 14.92
CA GLU A 157 -1.26 -11.64 16.11
C GLU A 157 -1.05 -10.12 15.99
N THR A 158 -0.95 -9.61 14.75
CA THR A 158 -0.68 -8.21 14.47
C THR A 158 -1.93 -7.34 14.35
N GLY A 159 -3.11 -7.97 14.35
CA GLY A 159 -4.39 -7.30 14.14
C GLY A 159 -5.26 -7.94 13.07
N SER A 160 -6.38 -7.29 12.81
CA SER A 160 -7.42 -7.74 11.88
C SER A 160 -7.42 -6.85 10.64
N ILE A 161 -7.66 -7.42 9.46
CA ILE A 161 -7.69 -6.70 8.19
C ILE A 161 -9.10 -6.78 7.62
N TYR A 162 -9.69 -5.63 7.31
CA TYR A 162 -11.03 -5.50 6.78
C TYR A 162 -11.02 -4.91 5.38
N HIS A 163 -11.86 -5.44 4.50
CA HIS A 163 -12.21 -4.79 3.25
C HIS A 163 -13.06 -3.55 3.55
N GLY A 164 -12.65 -2.41 3.00
CA GLY A 164 -13.35 -1.15 3.15
C GLY A 164 -13.65 -0.49 1.82
N ARG A 165 -14.68 0.34 1.79
CA ARG A 165 -14.95 1.25 0.66
C ARG A 165 -14.98 2.68 1.17
N LEU A 166 -14.03 3.49 0.73
CA LEU A 166 -13.94 4.91 1.06
C LEU A 166 -15.13 5.70 0.44
N PRO A 167 -15.42 6.92 0.91
CA PRO A 167 -16.51 7.75 0.37
C PRO A 167 -16.40 8.02 -1.15
N ASP A 168 -15.17 8.14 -1.66
CA ASP A 168 -14.84 8.27 -3.09
C ASP A 168 -14.98 6.96 -3.88
N LYS A 169 -15.53 5.92 -3.25
CA LYS A 169 -15.76 4.56 -3.79
C LYS A 169 -14.51 3.72 -3.97
N ARG A 170 -13.30 4.20 -3.66
CA ARG A 170 -12.09 3.38 -3.71
C ARG A 170 -12.17 2.23 -2.71
N ALA A 171 -11.78 1.04 -3.17
CA ALA A 171 -11.65 -0.12 -2.29
C ALA A 171 -10.31 -0.08 -1.57
N VAL A 172 -10.32 -0.37 -0.28
CA VAL A 172 -9.13 -0.33 0.59
C VAL A 172 -9.08 -1.53 1.52
N ALA A 173 -7.87 -1.87 1.97
CA ALA A 173 -7.66 -2.79 3.07
C ALA A 173 -7.36 -1.99 4.35
N VAL A 174 -8.28 -2.03 5.31
CA VAL A 174 -8.14 -1.37 6.61
C VAL A 174 -7.60 -2.37 7.61
N ARG A 175 -6.33 -2.22 7.99
CA ARG A 175 -5.70 -2.99 9.06
C ARG A 175 -5.97 -2.30 10.40
N ARG A 176 -6.74 -2.96 11.24
CA ARG A 176 -6.93 -2.61 12.65
C ARG A 176 -5.89 -3.34 13.49
N LEU A 177 -4.91 -2.58 13.98
CA LEU A 177 -3.87 -3.10 14.84
C LEU A 177 -4.45 -3.42 16.23
N LYS A 178 -3.75 -4.27 16.99
CA LYS A 178 -4.09 -4.51 18.40
C LYS A 178 -3.87 -3.21 19.20
N PRO A 179 -4.49 -3.07 20.39
CA PRO A 179 -4.19 -1.95 21.28
C PRO A 179 -2.70 -1.89 21.61
N VAL A 180 -2.14 -0.69 21.65
CA VAL A 180 -0.71 -0.42 21.83
C VAL A 180 -0.52 0.66 22.89
N SER A 181 0.68 0.76 23.47
CA SER A 181 0.98 1.84 24.43
C SER A 181 1.21 3.17 23.73
N ASP A 182 1.18 4.29 24.47
CA ASP A 182 1.47 5.62 23.93
C ASP A 182 2.87 5.68 23.28
N ASP A 183 3.87 5.01 23.88
CA ASP A 183 5.22 4.91 23.33
C ASP A 183 5.23 4.18 21.97
N ASP A 184 4.40 3.14 21.83
CA ASP A 184 4.29 2.39 20.58
C ASP A 184 3.53 3.20 19.51
N ILE A 185 2.62 4.11 19.89
CA ILE A 185 1.96 5.05 18.96
C ILE A 185 2.97 6.04 18.36
N GLU A 186 3.87 6.62 19.17
CA GLU A 186 4.92 7.51 18.65
C GLU A 186 5.84 6.77 17.67
N GLN A 187 6.21 5.54 17.99
CA GLN A 187 7.02 4.73 17.08
C GLN A 187 6.26 4.37 15.79
N LEU A 188 4.94 4.13 15.88
CA LEU A 188 4.09 3.89 14.72
C LEU A 188 3.95 5.13 13.83
N LYS A 189 3.98 6.35 14.40
CA LYS A 189 4.02 7.60 13.60
C LYS A 189 5.26 7.66 12.72
N ASP A 190 6.44 7.33 13.26
CA ASP A 190 7.69 7.29 12.49
C ASP A 190 7.64 6.25 11.36
N GLU A 191 6.98 5.11 11.61
CA GLU A 191 6.75 4.09 10.59
C GLU A 191 5.78 4.56 9.51
N VAL A 192 4.66 5.17 9.88
CA VAL A 192 3.71 5.77 8.94
C VAL A 192 4.40 6.81 8.07
N ASN A 193 5.25 7.67 8.65
CA ASN A 193 6.06 8.64 7.90
C ASN A 193 7.06 7.96 6.96
N THR A 194 7.66 6.84 7.38
CA THR A 194 8.55 6.08 6.51
C THR A 194 7.78 5.40 5.37
N LEU A 195 6.60 4.84 5.66
CA LEU A 195 5.75 4.12 4.72
C LEU A 195 5.08 5.04 3.70
N SER A 196 4.68 6.24 4.12
CA SER A 196 4.02 7.23 3.26
C SER A 196 4.91 7.72 2.11
N LEU A 197 6.22 7.73 2.32
CA LEU A 197 7.24 8.12 1.34
C LEU A 197 7.55 7.01 0.31
N ILE A 198 7.09 5.77 0.55
CA ILE A 198 7.41 4.64 -0.32
C ILE A 198 6.44 4.60 -1.49
N LYS A 199 6.99 4.86 -2.69
CA LYS A 199 6.27 4.79 -3.96
C LYS A 199 6.95 3.72 -4.84
N HIS A 200 6.36 2.52 -4.92
CA HIS A 200 6.84 1.43 -5.77
C HIS A 200 5.67 0.58 -6.26
N ASN A 201 5.63 0.25 -7.55
CA ASN A 201 4.49 -0.46 -8.16
C ASN A 201 4.23 -1.84 -7.55
N ASN A 202 5.27 -2.49 -7.03
CA ASN A 202 5.18 -3.82 -6.42
C ASN A 202 5.21 -3.84 -4.89
N LEU A 203 5.10 -2.68 -4.24
CA LEU A 203 4.89 -2.59 -2.79
C LEU A 203 3.45 -2.14 -2.54
N ASN A 204 2.78 -2.76 -1.57
CA ASN A 204 1.43 -2.33 -1.21
C ASN A 204 1.46 -0.94 -0.56
N ARG A 205 0.80 0.03 -1.21
CA ARG A 205 0.89 1.43 -0.86
C ARG A 205 0.03 1.76 0.35
N LEU A 206 0.60 2.53 1.28
CA LEU A 206 -0.15 3.13 2.38
C LEU A 206 -0.97 4.31 1.84
N VAL A 207 -2.29 4.16 1.82
CA VAL A 207 -3.26 5.19 1.42
C VAL A 207 -3.45 6.22 2.53
N GLY A 208 -3.39 5.76 3.77
CA GLY A 208 -3.64 6.61 4.92
C GLY A 208 -3.61 5.86 6.24
N TYR A 209 -3.93 6.56 7.32
CA TYR A 209 -3.85 6.04 8.68
C TYR A 209 -4.83 6.75 9.62
N CYS A 210 -5.09 6.15 10.78
CA CYS A 210 -5.77 6.76 11.91
C CYS A 210 -5.05 6.31 13.19
N LEU A 211 -4.36 7.21 13.88
CA LEU A 211 -3.54 6.89 15.07
C LEU A 211 -4.21 7.36 16.36
N GLU A 212 -5.44 6.88 16.60
CA GLU A 212 -6.10 7.10 17.89
C GLU A 212 -5.50 6.15 18.95
N PRO A 213 -5.32 6.60 20.22
CA PRO A 213 -4.45 5.94 21.22
C PRO A 213 -4.75 4.45 21.53
N ASN A 214 -5.98 3.97 21.27
CA ASN A 214 -6.37 2.60 21.62
C ASN A 214 -6.52 1.65 20.41
N GLU A 215 -6.72 2.19 19.21
CA GLU A 215 -7.04 1.39 18.02
C GLU A 215 -6.44 2.01 16.76
N PRO A 216 -5.11 1.90 16.57
CA PRO A 216 -4.50 2.45 15.36
C PRO A 216 -4.93 1.64 14.13
N LEU A 217 -5.25 2.37 13.07
CA LEU A 217 -5.70 1.83 11.79
C LEU A 217 -4.72 2.27 10.69
N LEU A 218 -4.34 1.32 9.84
CA LEU A 218 -3.57 1.60 8.63
C LEU A 218 -4.41 1.23 7.41
N VAL A 219 -4.40 2.07 6.39
CA VAL A 219 -5.23 1.94 5.19
C VAL A 219 -4.33 1.70 3.99
N PHE A 220 -4.49 0.57 3.33
CA PHE A 220 -3.71 0.18 2.16
C PHE A 220 -4.59 0.05 0.91
N ASP A 221 -3.97 0.07 -0.27
CA ASP A 221 -4.66 -0.27 -1.51
C ASP A 221 -5.20 -1.71 -1.42
N PHE A 222 -6.40 -1.94 -1.96
CA PHE A 222 -7.02 -3.26 -1.97
C PHE A 222 -6.57 -4.08 -3.18
N ALA A 223 -6.00 -5.25 -2.92
CA ALA A 223 -5.56 -6.21 -3.93
C ALA A 223 -6.67 -7.24 -4.21
N LYS A 224 -7.33 -7.10 -5.36
CA LYS A 224 -8.57 -7.82 -5.68
C LYS A 224 -8.42 -9.33 -5.81
N MET A 225 -7.27 -9.83 -6.26
CA MET A 225 -7.03 -11.27 -6.46
C MET A 225 -6.56 -11.97 -5.18
N GLY A 226 -6.56 -11.29 -4.03
CA GLY A 226 -6.15 -11.87 -2.76
C GLY A 226 -4.63 -12.03 -2.68
N ASN A 227 -4.15 -13.14 -2.14
CA ASN A 227 -2.72 -13.40 -1.95
C ASN A 227 -2.20 -14.61 -2.74
N LEU A 228 -0.89 -14.63 -2.99
CA LEU A 228 -0.21 -15.68 -3.75
C LEU A 228 -0.43 -17.07 -3.14
N ALA A 229 -0.45 -17.19 -1.80
CA ALA A 229 -0.67 -18.48 -1.15
C ALA A 229 -2.03 -19.09 -1.54
N GLN A 230 -3.08 -18.27 -1.61
CA GLN A 230 -4.41 -18.70 -2.04
C GLN A 230 -4.42 -19.05 -3.53
N GLN A 231 -3.83 -18.20 -4.38
CA GLN A 231 -3.79 -18.40 -5.83
C GLN A 231 -3.03 -19.68 -6.24
N LEU A 232 -1.98 -20.05 -5.51
CA LEU A 232 -1.26 -21.31 -5.74
C LEU A 232 -2.03 -22.56 -5.28
N GLN A 233 -3.04 -22.42 -4.43
CA GLN A 233 -3.89 -23.54 -3.99
C GLN A 233 -5.16 -23.71 -4.82
N LEU A 234 -5.45 -22.80 -5.77
CA LEU A 234 -6.61 -22.92 -6.64
C LEU A 234 -6.51 -24.15 -7.56
N ASP A 235 -7.67 -24.65 -7.94
CA ASP A 235 -7.80 -25.82 -8.80
C ASP A 235 -7.23 -25.58 -10.20
N HIS A 236 -7.02 -26.69 -10.90
CA HIS A 236 -6.11 -26.75 -12.04
C HIS A 236 -6.48 -25.89 -13.25
N ALA A 237 -7.74 -25.50 -13.39
CA ALA A 237 -8.22 -24.63 -14.47
C ALA A 237 -8.23 -23.13 -14.11
N GLU A 238 -8.11 -22.78 -12.83
CA GLU A 238 -8.28 -21.40 -12.32
C GLU A 238 -7.01 -20.83 -11.67
N GLY A 239 -5.98 -21.66 -11.47
CA GLY A 239 -4.71 -21.24 -10.87
C GLY A 239 -3.72 -20.59 -11.86
N LEU A 240 -2.68 -19.97 -11.31
CA LEU A 240 -1.65 -19.24 -12.07
C LEU A 240 -0.89 -20.14 -13.06
N ASP A 241 -0.77 -19.66 -14.29
CA ASP A 241 0.13 -20.22 -15.31
C ASP A 241 1.60 -19.86 -15.06
N TRP A 242 2.51 -20.36 -15.91
CA TRP A 242 3.93 -20.10 -15.71
C TRP A 242 4.29 -18.63 -15.87
N ASP A 243 3.76 -17.96 -16.89
CA ASP A 243 4.11 -16.57 -17.20
C ASP A 243 3.68 -15.64 -16.05
N SER A 244 2.50 -15.87 -15.46
CA SER A 244 2.04 -15.12 -14.27
C SER A 244 2.91 -15.40 -13.05
N ARG A 245 3.29 -16.66 -12.81
CA ARG A 245 4.19 -17.02 -11.69
C ARG A 245 5.57 -16.40 -11.84
N PHE A 246 6.10 -16.39 -13.06
CA PHE A 246 7.39 -15.82 -13.37
C PHE A 246 7.36 -14.29 -13.24
N LEU A 247 6.29 -13.64 -13.70
CA LEU A 247 6.04 -12.21 -13.47
C LEU A 247 6.05 -11.89 -11.97
N ILE A 248 5.30 -12.66 -11.18
CA ILE A 248 5.24 -12.51 -9.72
C ILE A 248 6.63 -12.67 -9.09
N ALA A 249 7.42 -13.67 -9.50
CA ALA A 249 8.79 -13.85 -9.04
C ALA A 249 9.66 -12.62 -9.34
N ASN A 250 9.67 -12.19 -10.59
CA ASN A 250 10.51 -11.09 -11.06
C ASN A 250 10.16 -9.77 -10.35
N GLU A 251 8.89 -9.39 -10.36
CA GLU A 251 8.44 -8.13 -9.78
C GLU A 251 8.50 -8.09 -8.24
N THR A 252 8.34 -9.24 -7.58
CA THR A 252 8.60 -9.33 -6.13
C THR A 252 10.09 -9.16 -5.83
N ALA A 253 10.97 -9.73 -6.65
CA ALA A 253 12.41 -9.54 -6.49
C ALA A 253 12.83 -8.08 -6.67
N GLU A 254 12.23 -7.36 -7.62
CA GLU A 254 12.44 -5.91 -7.80
C GLU A 254 12.00 -5.11 -6.57
N ALA A 255 10.81 -5.39 -6.02
CA ALA A 255 10.34 -4.74 -4.79
C ALA A 255 11.32 -4.94 -3.62
N LEU A 256 11.82 -6.15 -3.44
CA LEU A 256 12.76 -6.48 -2.37
C LEU A 256 14.15 -5.90 -2.63
N HIS A 257 14.60 -5.87 -3.89
CA HIS A 257 15.81 -5.16 -4.29
C HIS A 257 15.72 -3.67 -3.94
N TYR A 258 14.60 -3.02 -4.29
CA TYR A 258 14.35 -1.62 -3.95
C TYR A 258 14.43 -1.39 -2.44
N MET A 259 13.76 -2.25 -1.66
CA MET A 259 13.78 -2.17 -0.19
C MET A 259 15.18 -2.31 0.40
N HIS A 260 15.99 -3.26 -0.08
CA HIS A 260 17.31 -3.55 0.47
C HIS A 260 18.41 -2.60 -0.01
N HIS A 261 18.39 -2.17 -1.28
CA HIS A 261 19.56 -1.53 -1.91
C HIS A 261 19.27 -0.16 -2.52
N ALA A 262 18.04 0.11 -2.96
CA ALA A 262 17.71 1.38 -3.61
C ALA A 262 17.22 2.45 -2.62
N ARG A 263 17.05 2.09 -1.34
CA ARG A 263 16.60 2.98 -0.28
C ARG A 263 17.69 3.21 0.75
N ASP A 264 17.76 4.44 1.25
CA ASP A 264 18.61 4.82 2.37
C ASP A 264 17.76 5.42 3.52
N PRO A 265 17.71 4.78 4.70
CA PRO A 265 18.33 3.50 5.04
C PRO A 265 17.58 2.29 4.44
N PRO A 266 18.27 1.15 4.23
CA PRO A 266 17.65 -0.11 3.81
C PRO A 266 16.45 -0.53 4.68
N MET A 267 15.46 -1.18 4.07
CA MET A 267 14.32 -1.79 4.77
C MET A 267 14.39 -3.30 4.72
N LEU A 268 14.25 -3.95 5.87
CA LEU A 268 14.03 -5.39 5.92
C LEU A 268 12.54 -5.67 6.02
N HIS A 269 12.05 -6.67 5.28
CA HIS A 269 10.66 -7.08 5.30
C HIS A 269 10.32 -7.83 6.60
N ARG A 270 11.18 -8.76 7.02
CA ARG A 270 11.10 -9.56 8.27
C ARG A 270 9.96 -10.59 8.36
N ARG A 271 8.88 -10.42 7.61
CA ARG A 271 7.74 -11.36 7.56
C ARG A 271 7.40 -11.80 6.14
N LEU A 272 8.41 -12.02 5.30
CA LEU A 272 8.18 -12.33 3.90
C LEU A 272 7.63 -13.76 3.77
N LYS A 273 6.46 -13.90 3.11
CA LYS A 273 5.77 -15.18 2.86
C LYS A 273 4.76 -15.00 1.73
N SER A 274 4.31 -16.08 1.09
CA SER A 274 3.36 -16.00 -0.03
C SER A 274 2.01 -15.37 0.35
N SER A 275 1.57 -15.43 1.60
CA SER A 275 0.34 -14.72 2.06
C SER A 275 0.51 -13.20 2.17
N ASN A 276 1.74 -12.70 2.16
CA ASN A 276 2.06 -11.27 2.16
C ASN A 276 2.42 -10.74 0.76
N ILE A 277 2.35 -11.59 -0.28
CA ILE A 277 2.39 -11.15 -1.68
C ILE A 277 0.94 -11.09 -2.15
N LEU A 278 0.38 -9.89 -2.16
CA LEU A 278 -0.97 -9.66 -2.65
C LEU A 278 -0.97 -9.51 -4.17
N LEU A 279 -2.11 -9.72 -4.82
CA LEU A 279 -2.23 -9.66 -6.27
C LEU A 279 -3.39 -8.72 -6.65
N ASP A 280 -3.10 -7.72 -7.47
CA ASP A 280 -4.12 -6.81 -8.00
C ASP A 280 -4.91 -7.47 -9.15
N GLU A 281 -5.83 -6.72 -9.78
CA GLU A 281 -6.64 -7.23 -10.89
C GLU A 281 -5.85 -7.77 -12.10
N ASN A 282 -4.59 -7.37 -12.26
CA ASN A 282 -3.72 -7.80 -13.35
C ASN A 282 -2.71 -8.87 -12.93
N PHE A 283 -2.87 -9.46 -11.73
CA PHE A 283 -1.90 -10.37 -11.11
C PHE A 283 -0.53 -9.74 -10.87
N THR A 284 -0.42 -8.41 -10.85
CA THR A 284 0.80 -7.71 -10.45
C THR A 284 0.98 -7.87 -8.93
N PRO A 285 2.13 -8.37 -8.46
CA PRO A 285 2.39 -8.53 -7.03
C PRO A 285 2.49 -7.20 -6.30
N LYS A 286 1.88 -7.14 -5.13
CA LYS A 286 2.03 -6.08 -4.12
C LYS A 286 2.54 -6.71 -2.83
N VAL A 287 3.83 -6.55 -2.53
CA VAL A 287 4.42 -6.99 -1.27
C VAL A 287 3.82 -6.14 -0.16
N ALA A 288 3.09 -6.77 0.76
CA ALA A 288 2.40 -6.14 1.87
C ALA A 288 3.11 -6.43 3.20
N ASP A 289 2.65 -5.82 4.30
CA ASP A 289 3.13 -6.10 5.66
C ASP A 289 4.61 -5.75 5.94
N PHE A 290 5.26 -4.99 5.05
CA PHE A 290 6.57 -4.41 5.28
C PHE A 290 6.48 -3.17 6.18
N GLY A 291 7.59 -2.82 6.85
CA GLY A 291 7.72 -1.60 7.65
C GLY A 291 7.00 -1.59 9.00
N ILE A 292 5.84 -2.27 9.13
CA ILE A 292 5.01 -2.35 10.36
C ILE A 292 5.68 -3.22 11.46
N SER A 293 6.73 -3.96 11.11
CA SER A 293 7.40 -4.93 11.98
C SER A 293 8.50 -4.33 12.86
N ARG A 294 8.92 -3.08 12.61
CA ARG A 294 10.05 -2.46 13.33
C ARG A 294 9.65 -1.88 14.69
N SER A 295 8.36 -1.62 14.90
CA SER A 295 7.81 -1.01 16.12
C SER A 295 7.14 -2.03 17.02
N LEU A 296 6.06 -2.63 16.52
CA LEU A 296 5.17 -3.46 17.33
C LEU A 296 5.82 -4.78 17.80
N PHE A 297 6.84 -5.24 17.06
CA PHE A 297 7.48 -6.55 17.28
C PHE A 297 8.98 -6.44 17.58
N ALA A 298 9.55 -5.23 17.66
CA ALA A 298 10.96 -5.08 18.04
C ALA A 298 11.22 -5.46 19.51
N LYS A 299 10.19 -5.38 20.38
CA LYS A 299 10.25 -5.94 21.74
C LYS A 299 10.07 -7.46 21.75
N GLU A 300 9.44 -8.04 20.72
CA GLU A 300 9.21 -9.49 20.56
C GLU A 300 10.24 -10.19 19.66
N ILE A 301 11.49 -9.72 19.64
CA ILE A 301 12.62 -10.47 19.03
C ILE A 301 12.82 -11.85 19.72
N SER A 302 12.16 -12.10 20.86
CA SER A 302 12.21 -13.35 21.61
C SER A 302 11.19 -14.43 21.21
N ALA A 303 10.20 -14.15 20.35
CA ALA A 303 9.21 -15.14 19.94
C ALA A 303 9.20 -15.28 18.43
N LEU A 304 9.75 -16.39 17.91
CA LEU A 304 9.57 -16.80 16.52
C LEU A 304 8.07 -16.75 16.21
N PRO A 305 7.59 -15.87 15.31
CA PRO A 305 6.16 -15.78 15.05
C PRO A 305 5.66 -17.13 14.54
N GLU A 306 4.76 -17.75 15.29
CA GLU A 306 4.21 -19.10 15.15
C GLU A 306 3.60 -19.36 13.75
N ARG A 307 3.50 -18.32 12.90
CA ARG A 307 2.85 -18.32 11.58
C ARG A 307 3.77 -18.05 10.38
N SER A 308 5.09 -17.94 10.57
CA SER A 308 6.07 -17.94 9.46
C SER A 308 6.81 -19.28 9.31
N ILE A 309 6.34 -20.33 9.99
CA ILE A 309 6.94 -21.67 9.97
C ILE A 309 7.18 -22.11 8.53
N GLY A 310 8.44 -22.45 8.23
CA GLY A 310 8.91 -22.87 6.90
C GLY A 310 9.52 -21.76 6.03
N TYR A 311 9.28 -20.48 6.33
CA TYR A 311 9.96 -19.33 5.69
C TYR A 311 11.12 -18.77 6.51
N ILE A 312 11.23 -19.19 7.77
CA ILE A 312 12.23 -18.70 8.71
C ILE A 312 13.62 -19.19 8.28
N ASP A 313 14.53 -18.24 8.12
CA ASP A 313 15.96 -18.47 7.93
C ASP A 313 16.54 -19.28 9.11
N PRO A 314 17.12 -20.48 8.88
CA PRO A 314 17.74 -21.28 9.91
C PRO A 314 18.84 -20.53 10.69
N SER A 315 19.59 -19.66 10.02
CA SER A 315 20.63 -18.83 10.66
C SER A 315 20.00 -17.79 11.59
N TYR A 316 18.89 -17.17 11.17
CA TYR A 316 18.15 -16.25 12.04
C TYR A 316 17.57 -16.98 13.25
N ALA A 317 16.97 -18.16 13.06
CA ALA A 317 16.42 -18.97 14.15
C ALA A 317 17.49 -19.37 15.18
N GLN A 318 18.74 -19.57 14.74
CA GLN A 318 19.85 -19.91 15.62
C GLN A 318 20.49 -18.69 16.31
N THR A 319 20.65 -17.59 15.58
CA THR A 319 21.47 -16.43 16.03
C THR A 319 20.64 -15.27 16.57
N PHE A 320 19.33 -15.27 16.34
CA PHE A 320 18.42 -14.16 16.59
C PHE A 320 18.82 -12.85 15.88
N ARG A 321 19.68 -12.93 14.86
CA ARG A 321 20.13 -11.77 14.06
C ARG A 321 19.47 -11.80 12.69
N PHE A 322 18.47 -10.95 12.51
CA PHE A 322 17.79 -10.80 11.22
C PHE A 322 18.63 -9.91 10.29
N THR A 323 18.81 -10.34 9.04
CA THR A 323 19.58 -9.60 8.03
C THR A 323 18.85 -9.58 6.70
N GLU A 324 19.35 -8.82 5.71
CA GLU A 324 18.88 -8.88 4.32
C GLU A 324 18.91 -10.31 3.77
N LYS A 325 19.91 -11.11 4.17
CA LYS A 325 20.02 -12.53 3.76
C LYS A 325 18.92 -13.40 4.35
N SER A 326 18.27 -12.98 5.42
CA SER A 326 17.11 -13.67 5.99
C SER A 326 15.85 -13.44 5.14
N ASP A 327 15.65 -12.24 4.61
CA ASP A 327 14.61 -11.97 3.60
C ASP A 327 14.88 -12.74 2.30
N VAL A 328 16.15 -12.82 1.86
CA VAL A 328 16.55 -13.63 0.68
C VAL A 328 16.15 -15.10 0.87
N TYR A 329 16.38 -15.67 2.05
CA TYR A 329 15.97 -17.05 2.34
C TYR A 329 14.46 -17.23 2.22
N SER A 330 13.68 -16.34 2.84
CA SER A 330 12.21 -16.38 2.75
C SER A 330 11.72 -16.24 1.31
N PHE A 331 12.35 -15.37 0.51
CA PHE A 331 12.05 -15.25 -0.92
C PHE A 331 12.38 -16.53 -1.70
N GLY A 332 13.50 -17.19 -1.38
CA GLY A 332 13.86 -18.48 -1.95
C GLY A 332 12.78 -19.56 -1.71
N VAL A 333 12.16 -19.57 -0.54
CA VAL A 333 11.01 -20.46 -0.25
C VAL A 333 9.80 -20.12 -1.13
N ILE A 334 9.52 -18.84 -1.38
CA ILE A 334 8.45 -18.40 -2.27
C ILE A 334 8.72 -18.82 -3.72
N LEU A 335 9.98 -18.71 -4.19
CA LEU A 335 10.35 -19.24 -5.50
C LEU A 335 10.10 -20.75 -5.59
N LEU A 336 10.37 -21.51 -4.52
CA LEU A 336 10.05 -22.94 -4.46
C LEU A 336 8.54 -23.20 -4.52
N GLU A 337 7.72 -22.38 -3.87
CA GLU A 337 6.25 -22.47 -4.00
C GLU A 337 5.81 -22.22 -5.44
N LEU A 338 6.33 -21.18 -6.09
CA LEU A 338 5.99 -20.81 -7.47
C LEU A 338 6.32 -21.94 -8.46
N VAL A 339 7.49 -22.57 -8.35
CA VAL A 339 7.89 -23.64 -9.28
C VAL A 339 7.24 -25.00 -9.00
N SER A 340 6.70 -25.23 -7.79
CA SER A 340 6.22 -26.55 -7.35
C SER A 340 4.74 -26.64 -7.01
N SER A 341 4.08 -25.52 -6.71
CA SER A 341 2.73 -25.43 -6.12
C SER A 341 2.56 -26.22 -4.82
N LYS A 342 3.66 -26.59 -4.15
CA LYS A 342 3.62 -27.40 -2.93
C LYS A 342 3.46 -26.52 -1.70
N LYS A 343 2.75 -27.04 -0.69
CA LYS A 343 2.66 -26.42 0.64
C LYS A 343 4.05 -26.26 1.26
N VAL A 344 4.30 -25.10 1.86
CA VAL A 344 5.56 -24.80 2.56
C VAL A 344 5.77 -25.70 3.76
N VAL A 345 4.71 -26.02 4.50
CA VAL A 345 4.72 -26.98 5.60
C VAL A 345 3.68 -28.05 5.33
N ASP A 346 4.08 -29.32 5.43
CA ASP A 346 3.20 -30.46 5.19
C ASP A 346 3.60 -31.62 6.11
N PHE A 347 2.85 -31.78 7.20
CA PHE A 347 3.08 -32.82 8.20
C PHE A 347 2.79 -34.25 7.69
N LYS A 348 2.28 -34.40 6.46
CA LYS A 348 2.13 -35.71 5.81
C LYS A 348 3.44 -36.19 5.17
N ARG A 349 4.44 -35.32 5.02
CA ARG A 349 5.76 -35.67 4.49
C ARG A 349 6.61 -36.34 5.58
N PRO A 350 7.67 -37.08 5.20
CA PRO A 350 8.67 -37.55 6.15
C PRO A 350 9.23 -36.39 6.98
N THR A 351 9.61 -36.65 8.24
CA THR A 351 10.08 -35.62 9.18
C THR A 351 11.20 -34.74 8.62
N ALA A 352 12.13 -35.33 7.86
CA ALA A 352 13.23 -34.62 7.21
C ALA A 352 12.82 -33.77 5.98
N GLU A 353 11.54 -33.79 5.60
CA GLU A 353 10.98 -33.12 4.41
C GLU A 353 9.69 -32.34 4.72
N ILE A 354 9.36 -32.13 6.01
CA ILE A 354 8.15 -31.38 6.43
C ILE A 354 8.11 -30.00 5.78
N THR A 355 9.26 -29.29 5.74
CA THR A 355 9.37 -27.99 5.09
C THR A 355 9.72 -28.15 3.61
N LEU A 356 9.20 -27.24 2.78
CA LEU A 356 9.48 -27.23 1.35
C LEU A 356 10.96 -27.01 1.05
N ALA A 357 11.66 -26.19 1.84
CA ALA A 357 13.10 -26.00 1.73
C ALA A 357 13.88 -27.31 1.99
N ALA A 358 13.49 -28.08 3.01
CA ALA A 358 14.11 -29.37 3.32
C ALA A 358 13.82 -30.42 2.22
N LEU A 359 12.57 -30.49 1.74
CA LEU A 359 12.19 -31.32 0.59
C LEU A 359 13.03 -30.98 -0.64
N ALA A 360 13.14 -29.70 -1.01
CA ALA A 360 13.91 -29.27 -2.18
C ALA A 360 15.41 -29.61 -2.03
N THR A 361 15.97 -29.40 -0.84
CA THR A 361 17.36 -29.75 -0.52
C THR A 361 17.62 -31.25 -0.65
N ASN A 362 16.73 -32.10 -0.11
CA ASN A 362 16.87 -33.55 -0.21
C ASN A 362 16.72 -34.04 -1.65
N LYS A 363 15.74 -33.52 -2.39
CA LYS A 363 15.58 -33.82 -3.83
C LYS A 363 16.80 -33.39 -4.64
N ARG A 364 17.42 -32.25 -4.31
CA ARG A 364 18.66 -31.79 -4.94
C ARG A 364 19.85 -32.72 -4.67
N LYS A 365 20.00 -33.17 -3.41
CA LYS A 365 21.03 -34.15 -3.01
C LYS A 365 20.86 -35.50 -3.71
N ASN A 366 19.61 -35.91 -3.97
CA ASN A 366 19.26 -37.18 -4.63
C ASN A 366 19.41 -37.12 -6.17
N GLY A 367 19.97 -36.05 -6.72
CA GLY A 367 20.31 -35.93 -8.14
C GLY A 367 19.27 -35.20 -9.00
N TYR A 368 19.61 -35.01 -10.27
CA TYR A 368 18.84 -34.17 -11.21
C TYR A 368 17.38 -34.60 -11.38
N ASN A 369 17.13 -35.89 -11.60
CA ASN A 369 15.76 -36.40 -11.81
C ASN A 369 14.87 -36.23 -10.56
N ALA A 370 15.44 -36.42 -9.38
CA ALA A 370 14.75 -36.18 -8.13
C ALA A 370 14.43 -34.68 -7.97
N PHE A 371 15.38 -33.79 -8.25
CA PHE A 371 15.14 -32.35 -8.24
C PHE A 371 14.07 -31.92 -9.25
N LYS A 372 14.12 -32.41 -10.49
CA LYS A 372 13.11 -32.15 -11.52
C LYS A 372 11.71 -32.66 -11.14
N SER A 373 11.62 -33.67 -10.26
CA SER A 373 10.34 -34.14 -9.72
C SER A 373 9.66 -33.15 -8.76
N LEU A 374 10.39 -32.14 -8.27
CA LEU A 374 9.85 -31.06 -7.44
C LEU A 374 8.88 -30.17 -8.20
N LEU A 375 9.15 -29.93 -9.49
CA LEU A 375 8.42 -28.99 -10.33
C LEU A 375 6.97 -29.40 -10.52
N ASP A 376 6.08 -28.42 -10.53
CA ASP A 376 4.65 -28.62 -10.76
C ASP A 376 4.45 -29.39 -12.09
N PRO A 377 3.83 -30.58 -12.06
CA PRO A 377 3.60 -31.39 -13.25
C PRO A 377 2.84 -30.65 -14.37
N LYS A 378 2.06 -29.61 -14.05
CA LYS A 378 1.36 -28.80 -15.05
C LYS A 378 2.32 -27.95 -15.88
N LEU A 379 3.33 -27.37 -15.25
CA LEU A 379 4.33 -26.54 -15.94
C LEU A 379 5.10 -27.38 -16.97
N LYS A 380 5.30 -28.67 -16.69
CA LYS A 380 5.93 -29.61 -17.63
C LYS A 380 5.11 -29.85 -18.90
N ARG A 381 3.80 -29.61 -18.88
CA ARG A 381 2.91 -29.82 -20.02
C ARG A 381 2.83 -28.60 -20.94
N LEU A 382 3.39 -27.45 -20.53
CA LEU A 382 3.35 -26.19 -21.27
C LEU A 382 4.50 -26.03 -22.28
N GLY A 383 5.40 -27.00 -22.40
CA GLY A 383 6.48 -27.01 -23.39
C GLY A 383 7.90 -27.08 -22.79
N LYS A 384 8.89 -27.26 -23.66
CA LYS A 384 10.30 -27.43 -23.26
C LYS A 384 10.90 -26.15 -22.67
N VAL A 385 10.58 -24.99 -23.25
CA VAL A 385 11.11 -23.69 -22.80
C VAL A 385 10.59 -23.36 -21.41
N CYS A 386 9.28 -23.47 -21.18
CA CYS A 386 8.67 -23.32 -19.85
C CYS A 386 9.34 -24.22 -18.81
N THR A 387 9.61 -25.48 -19.16
CA THR A 387 10.30 -26.42 -18.26
C THR A 387 11.74 -25.96 -17.95
N SER A 388 12.49 -25.49 -18.94
CA SER A 388 13.86 -24.98 -18.75
C SER A 388 13.88 -23.75 -17.84
N THR A 389 13.02 -22.77 -18.12
CA THR A 389 12.92 -21.53 -17.34
C THR A 389 12.50 -21.83 -15.90
N THR A 390 11.58 -22.79 -15.70
CA THR A 390 11.19 -23.27 -14.36
C THR A 390 12.37 -23.91 -13.61
N GLU A 391 13.18 -24.73 -14.28
CA GLU A 391 14.38 -25.34 -13.70
C GLU A 391 15.42 -24.28 -13.30
N GLU A 392 15.64 -23.26 -14.13
CA GLU A 392 16.55 -22.15 -13.84
C GLU A 392 16.11 -21.36 -12.59
N VAL A 393 14.82 -21.05 -12.47
CA VAL A 393 14.25 -20.40 -11.27
C VAL A 393 14.36 -21.31 -10.04
N ALA A 394 14.14 -22.62 -10.18
CA ALA A 394 14.30 -23.57 -9.08
C ALA A 394 15.76 -23.64 -8.59
N LEU A 395 16.75 -23.55 -9.49
CA LEU A 395 18.16 -23.49 -9.12
C LEU A 395 18.51 -22.16 -8.42
N LEU A 396 17.94 -21.04 -8.86
CA LEU A 396 18.08 -19.76 -8.17
C LEU A 396 17.48 -19.82 -6.75
N ALA A 397 16.31 -20.44 -6.62
CA ALA A 397 15.67 -20.67 -5.32
C ALA A 397 16.60 -21.45 -4.38
N MET A 398 17.27 -22.51 -4.88
CA MET A 398 18.25 -23.27 -4.10
C MET A 398 19.43 -22.44 -3.60
N LYS A 399 19.91 -21.47 -4.39
CA LYS A 399 20.94 -20.52 -3.94
C LYS A 399 20.42 -19.60 -2.83
N CYS A 400 19.19 -19.11 -2.97
CA CYS A 400 18.56 -18.23 -1.99
C CYS A 400 18.36 -18.92 -0.64
N ILE A 401 18.06 -20.23 -0.62
CA ILE A 401 17.86 -21.02 0.60
C ILE A 401 19.13 -21.70 1.14
N ALA A 402 20.32 -21.29 0.69
CA ALA A 402 21.58 -21.83 1.20
C ALA A 402 21.66 -21.72 2.74
N LEU A 403 22.23 -22.74 3.40
CA LEU A 403 22.32 -22.76 4.86
C LEU A 403 23.20 -21.63 5.38
N ASP A 404 24.37 -21.42 4.77
CA ASP A 404 25.24 -20.30 5.07
C ASP A 404 24.69 -19.01 4.42
N PRO A 405 24.39 -17.95 5.20
CA PRO A 405 23.95 -16.66 4.66
C PRO A 405 24.94 -16.00 3.69
N THR A 406 26.24 -16.32 3.77
CA THR A 406 27.27 -15.77 2.88
C THR A 406 27.18 -16.33 1.46
N ASP A 407 26.73 -17.57 1.31
CA ASP A 407 26.50 -18.24 0.02
C ASP A 407 25.23 -17.75 -0.70
N ARG A 408 24.34 -17.06 0.02
CA ARG A 408 23.10 -16.53 -0.56
C ARG A 408 23.39 -15.30 -1.42
N PRO A 409 22.75 -15.12 -2.59
CA PRO A 409 22.83 -13.87 -3.33
C PRO A 409 22.18 -12.71 -2.54
N THR A 410 22.47 -11.48 -2.96
CA THR A 410 21.71 -10.28 -2.60
C THR A 410 20.41 -10.21 -3.41
N MET A 411 19.40 -9.48 -2.94
CA MET A 411 18.17 -9.30 -3.74
C MET A 411 18.41 -8.59 -5.08
N LYS A 412 19.46 -7.76 -5.18
CA LYS A 412 19.92 -7.22 -6.46
C LYS A 412 20.35 -8.33 -7.42
N GLU A 413 21.23 -9.23 -6.98
CA GLU A 413 21.71 -10.34 -7.81
C GLU A 413 20.61 -11.35 -8.15
N VAL A 414 19.61 -11.50 -7.29
CA VAL A 414 18.42 -12.32 -7.55
C VAL A 414 17.56 -11.68 -8.64
N ALA A 415 17.25 -10.38 -8.52
CA ALA A 415 16.50 -9.64 -9.54
C ALA A 415 17.21 -9.65 -10.89
N ASP A 416 18.53 -9.39 -10.91
CA ASP A 416 19.34 -9.44 -12.12
C ASP A 416 19.34 -10.86 -12.74
N GLN A 417 19.43 -11.93 -11.94
CA GLN A 417 19.33 -13.31 -12.44
C GLN A 417 17.96 -13.63 -13.03
N LEU A 418 16.86 -13.15 -12.43
CA LEU A 418 15.51 -13.35 -12.96
C LEU A 418 15.31 -12.60 -14.28
N ARG A 419 15.78 -11.36 -14.40
CA ARG A 419 15.78 -10.63 -15.69
C ARG A 419 16.57 -11.37 -16.77
N MET A 420 17.76 -11.87 -16.45
CA MET A 420 18.56 -12.66 -17.40
C MET A 420 17.88 -13.96 -17.83
N ILE A 421 17.07 -14.58 -16.96
CA ILE A 421 16.25 -15.75 -17.31
C ILE A 421 15.12 -15.33 -18.24
N GLN A 422 14.47 -14.18 -17.98
CA GLN A 422 13.41 -13.61 -18.82
C GLN A 422 13.89 -13.32 -20.24
N ASP A 423 15.05 -12.66 -20.38
CA ASP A 423 15.62 -12.33 -21.68
C ASP A 423 15.93 -13.59 -22.50
N ARG A 424 16.46 -14.62 -21.83
CA ARG A 424 16.71 -15.93 -22.47
C ARG A 424 15.42 -16.63 -22.88
N ASP A 425 14.37 -16.57 -22.05
CA ASP A 425 13.05 -17.12 -22.35
C ASP A 425 12.45 -16.46 -23.62
N MET A 426 12.51 -15.13 -23.70
CA MET A 426 12.07 -14.37 -24.88
C MET A 426 12.85 -14.75 -26.15
N ILE A 427 14.17 -14.93 -26.05
CA ILE A 427 15.01 -15.37 -27.18
C ILE A 427 14.65 -16.80 -27.63
N ARG A 428 14.36 -17.72 -26.69
CA ARG A 428 13.97 -19.09 -27.04
C ARG A 428 12.60 -19.15 -27.71
N LYS A 429 11.62 -18.39 -27.17
CA LYS A 429 10.27 -18.25 -27.74
C LYS A 429 10.32 -17.69 -29.17
N THR A 430 11.12 -16.64 -29.41
CA THR A 430 11.29 -16.05 -30.76
C THR A 430 11.97 -16.99 -31.76
N ARG A 431 12.79 -17.94 -31.30
CA ARG A 431 13.42 -18.97 -32.14
C ARG A 431 12.53 -20.19 -32.41
N GLY A 432 11.32 -20.24 -31.86
CA GLY A 432 10.39 -21.35 -32.05
C GLY A 432 10.80 -22.64 -31.34
N GLU A 433 11.61 -22.54 -30.27
CA GLU A 433 12.09 -23.70 -29.49
C GLU A 433 11.01 -24.31 -28.57
N ASP A 434 9.78 -23.77 -28.59
CA ASP A 434 8.63 -24.22 -27.81
C ASP A 434 8.03 -25.57 -28.28
N VAL A 435 8.38 -26.04 -29.48
CA VAL A 435 7.81 -27.25 -30.13
C VAL A 435 8.54 -28.54 -29.77
#